data_AF-A0A3N5UNS2-F1
#
_entry.id   AF-A0A3N5UNS2-F1
#
_cell.length_a   1.000
_cell.length_b   1.000
_cell.length_c   1.000
_cell.angle_alpha   90.00
_cell.angle_beta   90.00
_cell.angle_gamma   90.00
#
_symmetry.space_group_name_H-M   'P 1'
#
loop_
_entity.id
_entity.type
_entity.pdbx_description
1 polymer ?
#
loop_
_entity_poly.entity_id
_entity_poly.type
_entity_poly.pdbx_seq_one_letter_code
_entity_poly.pdbx_strand_id
1 'polypeptide(L)'
;MEKTAGRVTSRREFLKRSGRMTVASAVLAALGPRIYAAPNEAIRLALVGCGGRGTGAVADAFSTTGGPVKLYAVADLFEARVQASLKNLKEGFADKLDVPPERQFVGFDAYRKAIDCLSPGDVVLLTTHAAFRPMHFEYAVSKGVNVFAEKSFATDGPAVRRWLKAAEMSERKNLKVGVGFMWRH
;
A
#
# COMPACT_ATOMS: atom_id res chain seq x y z
N MET A 1 70.78 21.72 2.60
CA MET A 1 70.34 20.36 2.19
C MET A 1 69.51 19.79 3.34
N GLU A 2 68.19 19.87 3.24
CA GLU A 2 67.26 19.39 4.26
C GLU A 2 66.41 18.26 3.66
N LYS A 3 66.43 17.08 4.30
CA LYS A 3 65.78 15.86 3.80
C LYS A 3 64.33 15.82 4.27
N THR A 4 63.38 15.77 3.34
CA THR A 4 61.94 15.58 3.62
C THR A 4 61.64 14.11 3.94
N ALA A 5 61.26 13.82 5.19
CA ALA A 5 60.79 12.48 5.60
C ALA A 5 59.29 12.31 5.29
N GLY A 6 58.94 11.31 4.48
CA GLY A 6 57.56 10.95 4.16
C GLY A 6 56.82 10.36 5.37
N ARG A 7 55.64 10.90 5.67
CA ARG A 7 54.79 10.47 6.80
C ARG A 7 54.05 9.18 6.42
N VAL A 8 54.47 8.04 6.98
CA VAL A 8 53.81 6.74 6.76
C VAL A 8 52.55 6.65 7.61
N THR A 9 51.38 6.68 6.98
CA THR A 9 50.09 6.40 7.65
C THR A 9 50.03 4.93 8.08
N SER A 10 49.75 4.70 9.37
CA SER A 10 49.71 3.37 9.97
C SER A 10 48.38 2.65 9.70
N ARG A 11 48.43 1.33 9.47
CA ARG A 11 47.23 0.46 9.32
C ARG A 11 46.21 0.64 10.45
N ARG A 12 46.68 0.97 11.66
CA ARG A 12 45.84 1.25 12.84
C ARG A 12 45.09 2.58 12.73
N GLU A 13 45.69 3.56 12.07
CA GLU A 13 45.08 4.86 11.81
C GLU A 13 43.99 4.75 10.75
N PHE A 14 44.23 3.93 9.72
CA PHE A 14 43.21 3.59 8.71
C PHE A 14 41.98 2.92 9.33
N LEU A 15 42.16 1.88 10.17
CA LEU A 15 41.04 1.21 10.86
C LEU A 15 40.25 2.15 11.79
N LYS A 16 40.94 3.07 12.49
CA LYS A 16 40.28 4.09 13.30
C LYS A 16 39.48 5.09 12.46
N ARG A 17 39.96 5.41 11.26
CA ARG A 17 39.26 6.32 10.31
C ARG A 17 38.04 5.62 9.68
N SER A 18 38.18 4.37 9.26
CA SER A 18 37.09 3.58 8.69
C SER A 18 35.97 3.30 9.69
N GLY A 19 36.30 2.97 10.95
CA GLY A 19 35.31 2.72 11.99
C GLY A 19 34.45 3.94 12.35
N ARG A 20 35.00 5.16 12.20
CA ARG A 20 34.24 6.41 12.43
C ARG A 20 33.27 6.76 11.31
N MET A 21 33.54 6.33 10.07
CA MET A 21 32.63 6.58 8.94
C MET A 21 31.40 5.67 8.97
N THR A 22 31.52 4.43 9.45
CA THR A 22 30.42 3.46 9.45
C THR A 22 29.33 3.78 10.48
N VAL A 23 29.69 4.36 11.64
CA VAL A 23 28.72 4.70 12.70
C VAL A 23 27.82 5.88 12.30
N ALA A 24 28.36 6.86 11.55
CA ALA A 24 27.58 8.00 11.08
C ALA A 24 26.49 7.60 10.07
N SER A 25 26.75 6.60 9.22
CA SER A 25 25.79 6.12 8.23
C SER A 25 24.61 5.33 8.85
N ALA A 26 24.84 4.63 9.97
CA ALA A 26 23.79 3.85 10.63
C ALA A 26 22.71 4.72 11.29
N VAL A 27 23.08 5.90 11.79
CA VAL A 27 22.12 6.83 12.42
C VAL A 27 21.21 7.50 11.38
N LEU A 28 21.71 7.77 10.17
CA LEU A 28 20.85 8.28 9.09
C LEU A 28 19.86 7.22 8.56
N ALA A 29 20.23 5.94 8.56
CA ALA A 29 19.33 4.87 8.14
C ALA A 29 18.20 4.59 9.16
N ALA A 30 18.47 4.81 10.46
CA ALA A 30 17.45 4.69 11.50
C ALA A 30 16.46 5.88 11.54
N LEU A 31 16.79 6.98 10.85
CA LEU A 31 15.95 8.16 10.66
C LEU A 31 15.28 8.17 9.28
N GLY A 32 14.90 6.99 8.76
CA GLY A 32 14.10 6.88 7.54
C GLY A 32 12.90 7.84 7.59
N PRO A 33 12.44 8.37 6.44
CA PRO A 33 11.46 9.44 6.41
C PRO A 33 10.21 9.03 7.19
N ARG A 34 10.03 9.57 8.40
CA ARG A 34 8.70 9.65 9.02
C ARG A 34 7.97 10.75 8.27
N ILE A 35 7.52 10.43 7.06
CA ILE A 35 6.61 11.27 6.30
C ILE A 35 5.30 11.21 7.07
N TYR A 36 5.16 12.11 8.03
CA TYR A 36 3.85 12.46 8.55
C TYR A 36 3.08 12.98 7.33
N ALA A 37 2.06 12.25 6.91
CA ALA A 37 1.12 12.70 5.90
C ALA A 37 0.78 14.15 6.22
N ALA A 38 0.93 15.05 5.25
CA ALA A 38 0.56 16.44 5.45
C ALA A 38 -0.89 16.45 5.97
N PRO A 39 -1.22 17.21 7.02
CA PRO A 39 -2.45 17.06 7.79
C PRO A 39 -3.75 17.31 7.00
N ASN A 40 -3.67 17.52 5.67
CA ASN A 40 -4.80 17.81 4.79
C ASN A 40 -4.74 17.08 3.43
N GLU A 41 -3.86 16.09 3.24
CA GLU A 41 -3.88 15.28 2.02
C GLU A 41 -4.98 14.21 2.13
N ALA A 42 -5.79 14.08 1.07
CA ALA A 42 -6.86 13.10 1.02
C ALA A 42 -6.29 11.68 1.03
N ILE A 43 -6.88 10.78 1.83
CA ILE A 43 -6.54 9.36 1.80
C ILE A 43 -6.93 8.83 0.42
N ARG A 44 -5.98 8.24 -0.30
CA ARG A 44 -6.21 7.68 -1.61
C ARG A 44 -6.64 6.22 -1.48
N LEU A 45 -7.66 5.87 -2.26
CA LEU A 45 -8.17 4.52 -2.37
C LEU A 45 -7.75 3.90 -3.70
N ALA A 46 -7.32 2.65 -3.66
CA ALA A 46 -7.29 1.78 -4.83
C ALA A 46 -8.37 0.72 -4.70
N LEU A 47 -9.24 0.59 -5.71
CA LEU A 47 -10.24 -0.47 -5.75
C LEU A 47 -9.72 -1.66 -6.56
N VAL A 48 -9.66 -2.85 -5.96
CA VAL A 48 -9.34 -4.11 -6.64
C VAL A 48 -10.59 -5.00 -6.62
N GLY A 49 -11.26 -5.13 -7.76
CA GLY A 49 -12.52 -5.84 -7.94
C GLY A 49 -13.72 -4.90 -8.05
N CYS A 50 -13.96 -4.38 -9.25
CA CYS A 50 -14.97 -3.38 -9.62
C CYS A 50 -16.39 -3.94 -9.78
N GLY A 51 -16.74 -5.00 -9.06
CA GLY A 51 -18.11 -5.51 -8.99
C GLY A 51 -18.98 -4.72 -8.02
N GLY A 52 -20.27 -5.02 -7.95
CA GLY A 52 -21.23 -4.25 -7.12
C GLY A 52 -20.82 -4.08 -5.66
N ARG A 53 -20.23 -5.10 -5.03
CA ARG A 53 -19.71 -4.97 -3.65
C ARG A 53 -18.49 -4.05 -3.57
N GLY A 54 -17.60 -4.10 -4.55
CA GLY A 54 -16.45 -3.20 -4.64
C GLY A 54 -16.87 -1.74 -4.82
N THR A 55 -17.78 -1.49 -5.77
CA THR A 55 -18.41 -0.17 -5.96
C THR A 55 -19.06 0.31 -4.66
N GLY A 56 -19.84 -0.54 -3.98
CA GLY A 56 -20.45 -0.20 -2.70
C GLY A 56 -19.43 0.10 -1.61
N ALA A 57 -18.34 -0.65 -1.52
CA ALA A 57 -17.29 -0.41 -0.51
C ALA A 57 -16.60 0.96 -0.70
N VAL A 58 -16.43 1.40 -1.96
CA VAL A 58 -15.96 2.77 -2.22
C VAL A 58 -16.99 3.81 -1.77
N ALA A 59 -18.28 3.59 -2.07
CA ALA A 59 -19.35 4.50 -1.62
C ALA A 59 -19.45 4.58 -0.08
N ASP A 60 -19.28 3.45 0.62
CA ASP A 60 -19.24 3.38 2.07
C ASP A 60 -18.03 4.18 2.60
N ALA A 61 -16.85 4.02 1.99
CA ALA A 61 -15.66 4.79 2.35
C ALA A 61 -15.85 6.31 2.13
N PHE A 62 -16.54 6.70 1.06
CA PHE A 62 -16.87 8.11 0.79
C PHE A 62 -17.90 8.70 1.76
N SER A 63 -18.67 7.86 2.44
CA SER A 63 -19.67 8.28 3.43
C SER A 63 -19.08 8.46 4.83
N THR A 64 -17.78 8.22 5.00
CA THR A 64 -17.09 8.40 6.29
C THR A 64 -16.90 9.88 6.65
N THR A 65 -16.85 10.17 7.95
CA THR A 65 -16.60 11.51 8.50
C THR A 65 -15.14 11.71 8.96
N GLY A 66 -14.29 10.69 8.77
CA GLY A 66 -12.93 10.63 9.30
C GLY A 66 -11.88 11.46 8.55
N GLY A 67 -12.27 12.18 7.49
CA GLY A 67 -11.38 13.03 6.69
C GLY A 67 -11.64 12.93 5.20
N PRO A 68 -10.91 13.69 4.37
CA PRO A 68 -11.05 13.65 2.92
C PRO A 68 -10.54 12.32 2.36
N VAL A 69 -11.33 11.70 1.48
CA VAL A 69 -11.02 10.42 0.81
C VAL A 69 -11.28 10.56 -0.68
N LYS A 70 -10.38 10.02 -1.51
CA LYS A 70 -10.53 9.99 -2.98
C LYS A 70 -10.24 8.62 -3.55
N LEU A 71 -11.01 8.20 -4.55
CA LEU A 71 -10.66 7.03 -5.36
C LEU A 71 -9.59 7.46 -6.37
N TYR A 72 -8.45 6.76 -6.35
CA TYR A 72 -7.24 7.14 -7.08
C TYR A 72 -6.85 6.12 -8.16
N ALA A 73 -7.15 4.85 -7.96
CA ALA A 73 -6.90 3.80 -8.95
C ALA A 73 -7.95 2.70 -8.88
N VAL A 74 -8.18 2.03 -9.99
CA VAL A 74 -9.11 0.89 -10.07
C VAL A 74 -8.49 -0.26 -10.86
N ALA A 75 -8.81 -1.48 -10.46
CA ALA A 75 -8.36 -2.70 -11.11
C ALA A 75 -9.46 -3.76 -11.16
N ASP A 76 -9.67 -4.36 -12.33
CA ASP A 76 -10.50 -5.56 -12.51
C ASP A 76 -9.94 -6.45 -13.64
N LEU A 77 -10.49 -7.65 -13.81
CA LEU A 77 -10.22 -8.47 -14.99
C LEU A 77 -11.06 -8.03 -16.20
N PHE A 78 -12.20 -7.38 -15.96
CA PHE A 78 -13.16 -7.03 -16.99
C PHE A 78 -13.36 -5.52 -17.07
N GLU A 79 -13.02 -4.94 -18.22
CA GLU A 79 -13.17 -3.50 -18.49
C GLU A 79 -14.60 -3.00 -18.27
N ALA A 80 -15.60 -3.79 -18.69
CA ALA A 80 -17.01 -3.46 -18.49
C ALA A 80 -17.35 -3.22 -17.01
N ARG A 81 -16.71 -3.94 -16.08
CA ARG A 81 -16.92 -3.74 -14.63
C ARG A 81 -16.27 -2.47 -14.13
N VAL A 82 -15.07 -2.14 -14.62
CA VAL A 82 -14.38 -0.88 -14.33
C VAL A 82 -15.28 0.30 -14.73
N GLN A 83 -15.75 0.31 -15.98
CA GLN A 83 -16.58 1.39 -16.50
C GLN A 83 -17.94 1.48 -15.79
N ALA A 84 -18.60 0.35 -15.54
CA ALA A 84 -19.87 0.33 -14.79
C ALA A 84 -19.68 0.87 -13.35
N SER A 85 -18.62 0.47 -12.66
CA SER A 85 -18.33 0.94 -11.31
C SER A 85 -18.08 2.45 -11.29
N LEU A 86 -17.24 2.96 -12.19
CA LEU A 86 -16.93 4.39 -12.27
C LEU A 86 -18.17 5.21 -12.62
N LYS A 87 -19.01 4.73 -13.56
CA LYS A 87 -20.28 5.37 -13.89
C LYS A 87 -21.18 5.48 -12.66
N ASN A 88 -21.39 4.38 -11.93
CA ASN A 88 -22.24 4.36 -10.75
C ASN A 88 -21.72 5.31 -9.65
N LEU A 89 -20.41 5.34 -9.41
CA LEU A 89 -19.82 6.23 -8.40
C LEU A 89 -19.91 7.71 -8.81
N LYS A 90 -19.84 8.00 -10.10
CA LYS A 90 -19.89 9.38 -10.62
C LYS A 90 -21.25 10.05 -10.37
N GLU A 91 -22.33 9.28 -10.27
CA GLU A 91 -23.68 9.82 -10.01
C GLU A 91 -23.80 10.49 -8.63
N GLY A 92 -23.04 10.05 -7.62
CA GLY A 92 -23.11 10.58 -6.26
C GLY A 92 -21.82 11.17 -5.69
N PHE A 93 -20.66 10.89 -6.30
CA PHE A 93 -19.34 11.17 -5.72
C PHE A 93 -18.32 11.70 -6.73
N ALA A 94 -18.77 12.41 -7.77
CA ALA A 94 -17.90 12.88 -8.86
C ALA A 94 -16.66 13.67 -8.38
N ASP A 95 -16.80 14.46 -7.32
CA ASP A 95 -15.74 15.27 -6.70
C ASP A 95 -14.64 14.42 -6.00
N LYS A 96 -14.97 13.18 -5.63
CA LYS A 96 -14.07 12.24 -4.96
C LYS A 96 -13.43 11.24 -5.93
N LEU A 97 -13.74 11.32 -7.23
CA LEU A 97 -13.16 10.47 -8.26
C LEU A 97 -11.97 11.16 -8.93
N ASP A 98 -10.77 10.69 -8.64
CA ASP A 98 -9.53 11.05 -9.33
C ASP A 98 -8.93 9.80 -9.98
N VAL A 99 -9.63 9.25 -10.98
CA VAL A 99 -9.26 8.00 -11.66
C VAL A 99 -9.19 8.23 -13.17
N PRO A 100 -8.15 8.92 -13.67
CA PRO A 100 -7.97 9.12 -15.09
C PRO A 100 -7.69 7.77 -15.78
N PRO A 101 -7.86 7.67 -17.11
CA PRO A 101 -7.75 6.40 -17.84
C PRO A 101 -6.46 5.61 -17.57
N GLU A 102 -5.34 6.29 -17.32
CA GLU A 102 -4.04 5.67 -17.07
C GLU A 102 -3.95 4.94 -15.72
N ARG A 103 -4.90 5.23 -14.81
CA ARG A 103 -5.05 4.57 -13.50
C ARG A 103 -6.27 3.63 -13.45
N GLN A 104 -6.77 3.25 -14.63
CA GLN A 104 -7.79 2.23 -14.83
C GLN A 104 -7.13 0.98 -15.41
N PHE A 105 -6.91 -0.03 -14.57
CA PHE A 105 -6.15 -1.21 -14.96
C PHE A 105 -7.05 -2.42 -15.21
N VAL A 106 -6.78 -3.14 -16.30
CA VAL A 106 -7.50 -4.36 -16.67
C VAL A 106 -6.51 -5.50 -16.88
N GLY A 107 -6.80 -6.66 -16.30
CA GLY A 107 -6.01 -7.89 -16.47
C GLY A 107 -5.49 -8.50 -15.16
N PHE A 108 -4.79 -9.63 -15.27
CA PHE A 108 -4.36 -10.41 -14.09
C PHE A 108 -3.33 -9.70 -13.22
N ASP A 109 -2.55 -8.78 -13.77
CA ASP A 109 -1.57 -7.98 -13.05
C ASP A 109 -2.12 -6.61 -12.58
N ALA A 110 -3.38 -6.29 -12.92
CA ALA A 110 -3.99 -4.99 -12.67
C ALA A 110 -4.00 -4.60 -11.19
N TYR A 111 -4.20 -5.59 -10.29
CA TYR A 111 -4.19 -5.32 -8.85
C TYR A 111 -2.85 -4.75 -8.38
N ARG A 112 -1.73 -5.19 -8.98
CA ARG A 112 -0.40 -4.68 -8.62
C ARG A 112 -0.25 -3.23 -9.04
N LYS A 113 -0.63 -2.93 -10.29
CA LYS A 113 -0.61 -1.58 -10.85
C LYS A 113 -1.44 -0.60 -10.01
N ALA A 114 -2.65 -1.00 -9.63
CA ALA A 114 -3.51 -0.17 -8.77
C ALA A 114 -2.92 0.06 -7.37
N ILE A 115 -2.36 -0.99 -6.74
CA ILE A 115 -1.71 -0.87 -5.42
C ILE A 115 -0.44 -0.01 -5.51
N ASP A 116 0.32 -0.10 -6.60
CA ASP A 116 1.55 0.66 -6.81
C ASP A 116 1.29 2.17 -7.00
N CYS A 117 0.05 2.59 -7.25
CA CYS A 117 -0.35 4.00 -7.26
C CYS A 117 -0.50 4.61 -5.85
N LEU A 118 -0.46 3.80 -4.79
CA LEU A 118 -0.69 4.23 -3.41
C LEU A 118 0.63 4.59 -2.69
N SER A 119 0.56 5.57 -1.79
CA SER A 119 1.66 5.92 -0.88
C SER A 119 1.47 5.26 0.49
N PRO A 120 2.51 5.24 1.34
CA PRO A 120 2.36 4.86 2.73
C PRO A 120 1.21 5.64 3.41
N GLY A 121 0.30 4.92 4.07
CA GLY A 121 -0.88 5.48 4.72
C GLY A 121 -2.19 5.35 3.92
N ASP A 122 -2.10 5.18 2.60
CA ASP A 122 -3.26 4.96 1.74
C ASP A 122 -3.84 3.55 1.89
N VAL A 123 -5.06 3.35 1.35
CA VAL A 123 -5.85 2.14 1.55
C VAL A 123 -6.16 1.47 0.22
N VAL A 124 -5.89 0.17 0.11
CA VAL A 124 -6.46 -0.67 -0.95
C VAL A 124 -7.73 -1.37 -0.46
N LEU A 125 -8.79 -1.33 -1.27
CA LEU A 125 -10.02 -2.08 -1.08
C LEU A 125 -9.96 -3.39 -1.89
N LEU A 126 -9.87 -4.53 -1.20
CA LEU A 126 -9.78 -5.86 -1.79
C LEU A 126 -11.15 -6.54 -1.82
N THR A 127 -11.85 -6.41 -2.95
CA THR A 127 -13.25 -6.83 -3.13
C THR A 127 -13.43 -7.89 -4.22
N THR A 128 -12.34 -8.49 -4.70
CA THR A 128 -12.35 -9.65 -5.62
C THR A 128 -12.83 -10.95 -4.98
N HIS A 129 -13.00 -12.01 -5.75
CA HIS A 129 -13.30 -13.34 -5.21
C HIS A 129 -12.23 -13.84 -4.21
N ALA A 130 -12.65 -14.64 -3.22
CA ALA A 130 -11.81 -15.14 -2.14
C ALA A 130 -10.60 -15.97 -2.59
N ALA A 131 -10.69 -16.62 -3.74
CA ALA A 131 -9.60 -17.41 -4.32
C ALA A 131 -8.35 -16.55 -4.61
N PHE A 132 -8.52 -15.27 -4.97
CA PHE A 132 -7.41 -14.40 -5.38
C PHE A 132 -6.95 -13.45 -4.26
N ARG A 133 -7.81 -13.23 -3.26
CA ARG A 133 -7.57 -12.21 -2.24
C ARG A 133 -6.27 -12.40 -1.41
N PRO A 134 -5.84 -13.64 -1.06
CA PRO A 134 -4.57 -13.83 -0.36
C PRO A 134 -3.38 -13.26 -1.15
N MET A 135 -3.36 -13.44 -2.47
CA MET A 135 -2.31 -12.89 -3.33
C MET A 135 -2.32 -11.36 -3.33
N HIS A 136 -3.50 -10.75 -3.40
CA HIS A 136 -3.63 -9.29 -3.37
C HIS A 136 -3.21 -8.71 -2.01
N PHE A 137 -3.61 -9.38 -0.92
CA PHE A 137 -3.27 -8.97 0.44
C PHE A 137 -1.78 -9.07 0.74
N GLU A 138 -1.15 -10.18 0.35
CA GLU A 138 0.31 -10.33 0.43
C GLU A 138 1.05 -9.20 -0.29
N TYR A 139 0.61 -8.85 -1.50
CA TYR A 139 1.22 -7.77 -2.26
C TYR A 139 1.03 -6.41 -1.57
N ALA A 140 -0.18 -6.09 -1.12
CA ALA A 140 -0.48 -4.87 -0.39
C ALA A 140 0.38 -4.71 0.88
N VAL A 141 0.47 -5.77 1.70
CA VAL A 141 1.31 -5.79 2.89
C VAL A 141 2.79 -5.66 2.53
N SER A 142 3.25 -6.29 1.43
CA SER A 142 4.63 -6.14 0.97
C SER A 142 4.97 -4.68 0.64
N LYS A 143 4.01 -3.94 0.04
CA LYS A 143 4.12 -2.52 -0.32
C LYS A 143 3.93 -1.56 0.85
N GLY A 144 3.46 -2.05 1.99
CA GLY A 144 3.26 -1.22 3.19
C GLY A 144 2.04 -0.31 3.11
N VAL A 145 1.01 -0.72 2.36
CA VAL A 145 -0.26 0.00 2.27
C VAL A 145 -1.28 -0.57 3.25
N ASN A 146 -2.19 0.27 3.72
CA ASN A 146 -3.32 -0.17 4.54
C ASN A 146 -4.30 -0.95 3.67
N VAL A 147 -5.07 -1.84 4.29
CA VAL A 147 -5.95 -2.76 3.57
C VAL A 147 -7.33 -2.75 4.19
N PHE A 148 -8.34 -2.61 3.35
CA PHE A 148 -9.67 -3.10 3.65
C PHE A 148 -9.93 -4.34 2.80
N ALA A 149 -10.38 -5.43 3.41
CA ALA A 149 -10.64 -6.68 2.71
C ALA A 149 -12.06 -7.17 2.98
N GLU A 150 -12.80 -7.44 1.90
CA GLU A 150 -14.10 -8.10 2.03
C GLU A 150 -13.97 -9.53 2.54
N LYS A 151 -15.01 -9.98 3.26
CA LYS A 151 -15.17 -11.40 3.61
C LYS A 151 -15.61 -12.17 2.36
N SER A 152 -15.27 -13.45 2.16
CA SER A 152 -14.39 -14.40 2.87
C SER A 152 -12.92 -14.24 2.43
N PHE A 153 -11.94 -14.61 3.25
CA PHE A 153 -10.53 -14.26 2.98
C PHE A 153 -9.76 -15.21 2.04
N ALA A 154 -10.07 -16.50 2.08
CA ALA A 154 -9.39 -17.57 1.36
C ALA A 154 -10.37 -18.73 1.11
N THR A 155 -10.03 -19.64 0.19
CA THR A 155 -10.90 -20.77 -0.21
C THR A 155 -10.40 -22.14 0.26
N ASP A 156 -9.16 -22.25 0.72
CA ASP A 156 -8.55 -23.51 1.14
C ASP A 156 -7.51 -23.32 2.26
N GLY A 157 -7.07 -24.42 2.88
CA GLY A 157 -6.11 -24.41 3.98
C GLY A 157 -4.77 -23.73 3.64
N PRO A 158 -4.12 -24.03 2.51
CA PRO A 158 -2.92 -23.31 2.06
C PRO A 158 -3.13 -21.79 1.94
N ALA A 159 -4.23 -21.35 1.33
CA ALA A 159 -4.57 -19.95 1.15
C ALA A 159 -4.86 -19.24 2.48
N VAL A 160 -5.47 -19.92 3.46
CA VAL A 160 -5.64 -19.41 4.82
C VAL A 160 -4.28 -19.21 5.51
N ARG A 161 -3.36 -20.18 5.42
CA ARG A 161 -2.01 -20.04 6.01
C ARG A 161 -1.24 -18.86 5.42
N ARG A 162 -1.38 -18.65 4.10
CA ARG A 162 -0.84 -17.48 3.38
C ARG A 162 -1.41 -16.17 3.92
N TRP A 163 -2.74 -16.09 4.08
CA TRP A 163 -3.41 -14.94 4.68
C TRP A 163 -2.90 -14.62 6.09
N LEU A 164 -2.84 -15.63 6.97
CA LEU A 164 -2.36 -15.46 8.34
C LEU A 164 -0.91 -14.96 8.41
N LYS A 165 -0.04 -15.48 7.54
CA LYS A 165 1.34 -15.01 7.42
C LYS A 165 1.40 -13.54 6.99
N ALA A 166 0.58 -13.13 6.02
CA ALA A 166 0.49 -11.74 5.60
C ALA A 166 -0.05 -10.84 6.71
N ALA A 167 -1.02 -11.31 7.51
CA ALA A 167 -1.56 -10.58 8.65
C ALA A 167 -0.49 -10.33 9.73
N GLU A 168 0.29 -11.36 10.09
CA GLU A 168 1.41 -11.21 11.03
C GLU A 168 2.43 -10.18 10.52
N MET A 169 2.75 -10.22 9.22
CA MET A 169 3.62 -9.23 8.60
C MET A 169 3.02 -7.81 8.60
N SER A 170 1.70 -7.68 8.45
CA SER A 170 1.02 -6.39 8.52
C SER A 170 1.08 -5.77 9.92
N GLU A 171 0.95 -6.60 10.96
CA GLU A 171 1.06 -6.18 12.36
C GLU A 171 2.47 -5.70 12.67
N ARG A 172 3.49 -6.47 12.26
CA ARG A 172 4.90 -6.08 12.39
C ARG A 172 5.22 -4.75 11.71
N LYS A 173 4.56 -4.44 10.60
CA LYS A 173 4.68 -3.18 9.86
C LYS A 173 3.76 -2.07 10.38
N ASN A 174 2.94 -2.34 11.40
CA ASN A 174 1.93 -1.43 11.95
C ASN A 174 0.93 -0.91 10.89
N LEU A 175 0.61 -1.75 9.90
CA LEU A 175 -0.40 -1.43 8.89
C LEU A 175 -1.81 -1.61 9.50
N LYS A 176 -2.76 -0.83 8.99
CA LYS A 176 -4.17 -0.97 9.37
C LYS A 176 -4.85 -1.93 8.40
N VAL A 177 -5.41 -3.00 8.96
CA VAL A 177 -6.15 -4.01 8.21
C VAL A 177 -7.58 -4.07 8.73
N GLY A 178 -8.52 -3.58 7.93
CA GLY A 178 -9.96 -3.67 8.17
C GLY A 178 -10.58 -4.81 7.36
N VAL A 179 -11.66 -5.39 7.88
CA VAL A 179 -12.36 -6.50 7.24
C VAL A 179 -13.87 -6.28 7.25
N GLY A 180 -14.53 -6.59 6.12
CA GLY A 180 -15.96 -6.36 5.89
C GLY A 180 -16.90 -7.28 6.67
N PHE A 181 -16.89 -7.23 8.01
CA PHE A 181 -17.87 -7.93 8.85
C PHE A 181 -19.12 -7.08 9.04
N MET A 182 -20.17 -7.38 8.27
CA MET A 182 -21.42 -6.60 8.22
C MET A 182 -22.13 -6.40 9.58
N TRP A 183 -21.90 -7.28 10.57
CA TRP A 183 -22.61 -7.24 11.87
C TRP A 183 -21.74 -6.76 13.04
N ARG A 184 -20.62 -6.10 12.76
CA ARG A 184 -19.67 -5.64 13.80
C ARG A 184 -19.82 -4.15 14.15
N HIS A 185 -20.56 -3.39 13.35
CA HIS A 185 -20.66 -1.93 13.37
C HIS A 185 -22.13 -1.51 13.32
#